data_AF-A0A7L4L863-F1
#
_entry.id   AF-A0A7L4L863-F1
#
_cell.length_a   1.000
_cell.length_b   1.000
_cell.length_c   1.000
_cell.angle_alpha   90.00
_cell.angle_beta   90.00
_cell.angle_gamma   90.00
#
_symmetry.space_group_name_H-M   'P 1'
#
loop_
_entity.id
_entity.type
_entity.pdbx_description
1 polymer ?
#
loop_
_entity_poly.entity_id
_entity_poly.type
_entity_poly.pdbx_seq_one_letter_code
_entity_poly.pdbx_strand_id
1 'polypeptide(L)'
;WCWLRFLLAALVSPMMVGLRVDISMLLEPLGFVKVLEWIFAIFAFATCGGFQGETTLLVSCKGVVNKTITAAFAYPFRLNTAVFSAPDPEGCGGTWTDVYLVGNFSSSAQFFVTLAVLAFLYCVTALVVYIGYNHVYQQNNKFPLTDLAISVLIAFLWLVSTFVWAKALADIKVSTGASIIPGIESCKAPGTTCHFLSVTRMGILNVSVVFGLLNMVLWAGNVWLVYKDTNLHNQWNRISESP
;
A
#
# COMPACT_ATOMS: atom_id res chain seq x y z
N TRP A 1 -5.26 9.88 -11.96
CA TRP A 1 -6.21 10.89 -12.46
C TRP A 1 -6.97 10.44 -13.71
N CYS A 2 -6.32 9.91 -14.76
CA CYS A 2 -7.03 9.43 -15.96
C CYS A 2 -7.91 8.19 -15.71
N TRP A 3 -7.42 7.24 -14.89
CA TRP A 3 -8.18 6.03 -14.50
C TRP A 3 -9.42 6.32 -13.64
N LEU A 4 -9.36 7.35 -12.80
CA LEU A 4 -10.49 7.75 -11.94
C LEU A 4 -11.65 8.29 -12.79
N ARG A 5 -11.37 9.03 -13.86
CA ARG A 5 -12.40 9.54 -14.79
C ARG A 5 -13.03 8.43 -15.64
N PHE A 6 -12.25 7.43 -16.08
CA PHE A 6 -12.79 6.30 -16.84
C PHE A 6 -13.65 5.36 -15.96
N LEU A 7 -13.27 5.14 -14.70
CA LEU A 7 -14.07 4.38 -13.73
C LEU A 7 -15.36 5.11 -13.34
N LEU A 8 -15.31 6.43 -13.14
CA LEU A 8 -16.50 7.24 -12.90
C LEU A 8 -17.45 7.24 -14.11
N ALA A 9 -16.93 7.24 -15.35
CA ALA A 9 -17.77 7.21 -16.55
C ALA A 9 -18.41 5.84 -16.81
N ALA A 10 -17.73 4.73 -16.48
CA ALA A 10 -18.25 3.38 -16.70
C ALA A 10 -19.33 2.96 -15.67
N LEU A 11 -19.36 3.57 -14.49
CA LEU A 11 -20.31 3.25 -13.41
C LEU A 11 -21.67 3.95 -13.54
N VAL A 12 -21.83 4.97 -14.39
CA VAL A 12 -23.01 5.87 -14.36
C VAL A 12 -24.19 5.40 -15.22
N SER A 13 -24.02 4.49 -16.18
CA SER A 13 -25.01 4.38 -17.27
C SER A 13 -26.09 3.28 -17.24
N PRO A 14 -26.11 2.26 -16.34
CA PRO A 14 -27.35 1.49 -16.17
C PRO A 14 -27.88 1.34 -14.72
N MET A 15 -27.23 1.89 -13.69
CA MET A 15 -27.62 1.64 -12.28
C MET A 15 -28.66 2.62 -11.69
N MET A 16 -29.33 3.44 -12.50
CA MET A 16 -30.24 4.50 -12.00
C MET A 16 -31.72 4.12 -11.89
N VAL A 17 -32.10 2.85 -12.10
CA VAL A 17 -33.49 2.42 -11.87
C VAL A 17 -33.65 1.99 -10.40
N GLY A 18 -34.31 2.84 -9.61
CA GLY A 18 -34.75 2.51 -8.25
C GLY A 18 -33.87 3.02 -7.09
N LEU A 19 -32.85 3.83 -7.36
CA LEU A 19 -31.98 4.41 -6.34
C LEU A 19 -32.76 5.37 -5.42
N ARG A 20 -32.97 5.00 -4.16
CA ARG A 20 -33.43 5.93 -3.11
C ARG A 20 -32.27 6.17 -2.16
N VAL A 21 -31.76 7.39 -2.13
CA VAL A 21 -30.54 7.75 -1.38
C VAL A 21 -30.94 8.26 0.00
N ASP A 22 -30.73 7.45 1.04
CA ASP A 22 -30.92 7.86 2.44
C ASP A 22 -29.57 8.06 3.14
N ILE A 23 -29.10 9.32 3.19
CA ILE A 23 -27.81 9.70 3.81
C ILE A 23 -27.77 9.35 5.31
N SER A 24 -28.93 9.22 5.97
CA SER A 24 -29.05 8.76 7.35
C SER A 24 -28.33 7.43 7.62
N MET A 25 -28.19 6.57 6.61
CA MET A 25 -27.49 5.29 6.72
C MET A 25 -25.97 5.42 6.78
N LEU A 26 -25.40 6.54 6.34
CA LEU A 26 -23.98 6.82 6.53
C LEU A 26 -23.63 7.14 7.99
N LEU A 27 -24.62 7.57 8.79
CA LEU A 27 -24.43 7.81 10.22
C LEU A 27 -24.53 6.53 11.05
N GLU A 28 -25.00 5.42 10.46
CA GLU A 28 -24.93 4.13 11.12
C GLU A 28 -23.47 3.67 11.23
N PRO A 29 -23.13 2.92 12.30
CA PRO A 29 -21.74 2.54 12.56
C PRO A 29 -21.12 1.75 11.40
N LEU A 30 -21.92 0.94 10.70
CA LEU A 30 -21.46 0.17 9.55
C LEU A 30 -21.13 1.06 8.34
N GLY A 31 -22.04 1.99 7.97
CA GLY A 31 -21.81 2.94 6.88
C GLY A 31 -20.61 3.85 7.13
N PHE A 32 -20.47 4.34 8.37
CA PHE A 32 -19.35 5.20 8.76
C PHE A 32 -17.99 4.49 8.62
N VAL A 33 -17.90 3.23 9.07
CA VAL A 33 -16.64 2.45 8.96
C VAL A 33 -16.26 2.22 7.50
N LYS A 34 -17.22 1.88 6.61
CA LYS A 34 -16.93 1.71 5.17
C LYS A 34 -16.39 2.98 4.50
N VAL A 35 -16.87 4.17 4.92
CA VAL A 35 -16.33 5.45 4.44
C VAL A 35 -14.89 5.67 4.91
N LEU A 36 -14.58 5.35 6.16
CA LEU A 36 -13.21 5.44 6.66
C LEU A 36 -12.27 4.44 5.97
N GLU A 37 -12.72 3.20 5.76
CA GLU A 37 -11.97 2.17 5.02
C GLU A 37 -11.65 2.63 3.60
N TRP A 38 -12.63 3.23 2.94
CA TRP A 38 -12.49 3.80 1.60
C TRP A 38 -11.44 4.92 1.57
N ILE A 39 -11.48 5.85 2.52
CA ILE A 39 -10.51 6.95 2.63
C ILE A 39 -9.10 6.42 2.88
N PHE A 40 -8.93 5.47 3.81
CA PHE A 40 -7.61 4.92 4.13
C PHE A 40 -7.04 4.05 3.01
N ALA A 41 -7.88 3.37 2.22
CA ALA A 41 -7.44 2.70 1.01
C ALA A 41 -6.84 3.67 -0.03
N ILE A 42 -7.44 4.86 -0.20
CA ILE A 42 -6.90 5.92 -1.07
C ILE A 42 -5.54 6.39 -0.56
N PHE A 43 -5.41 6.65 0.74
CA PHE A 43 -4.14 7.07 1.32
C PHE A 43 -3.06 6.00 1.16
N ALA A 44 -3.37 4.72 1.42
CA ALA A 44 -2.44 3.62 1.22
C ALA A 44 -1.96 3.53 -0.24
N PHE A 45 -2.88 3.63 -1.20
CA PHE A 45 -2.56 3.65 -2.63
C PHE A 45 -1.67 4.85 -3.00
N ALA A 46 -2.07 6.06 -2.61
CA ALA A 46 -1.39 7.29 -3.03
C ALA A 46 0.00 7.42 -2.42
N THR A 47 0.16 7.06 -1.15
CA THR A 47 1.44 7.18 -0.42
C THR A 47 2.46 6.13 -0.85
N CYS A 48 2.03 4.89 -1.14
CA CYS A 48 2.93 3.84 -1.61
C CYS A 48 3.19 3.92 -3.13
N GLY A 49 2.11 4.01 -3.92
CA GLY A 49 2.20 3.99 -5.40
C GLY A 49 2.74 5.28 -6.02
N GLY A 50 2.68 6.41 -5.30
CA GLY A 50 3.15 7.71 -5.77
C GLY A 50 4.60 8.05 -5.36
N PHE A 51 5.28 7.18 -4.62
CA PHE A 51 6.58 7.51 -4.06
C PHE A 51 7.72 7.42 -5.08
N GLN A 52 8.58 8.44 -5.06
CA GLN A 52 9.85 8.49 -5.78
C GLN A 52 10.92 8.98 -4.79
N GLY A 53 12.09 8.36 -4.81
CA GLY A 53 13.21 8.71 -3.95
C GLY A 53 14.54 8.44 -4.62
N GLU A 54 15.60 8.98 -4.02
CA GLU A 54 16.96 8.90 -4.50
C GLU A 54 17.89 8.66 -3.32
N THR A 55 18.94 7.88 -3.55
CA THR A 55 20.06 7.70 -2.62
C THR A 55 21.29 8.35 -3.22
N THR A 56 21.96 9.18 -2.42
CA THR A 56 23.14 9.94 -2.83
C THR A 56 24.38 9.46 -2.09
N LEU A 57 25.46 9.20 -2.83
CA LEU A 57 26.77 8.86 -2.29
C LEU A 57 27.79 9.90 -2.77
N LEU A 58 28.75 10.20 -1.92
CA LEU A 58 29.92 11.00 -2.27
C LEU A 58 31.08 10.05 -2.53
N VAL A 59 31.63 10.09 -3.74
CA VAL A 59 32.79 9.29 -4.14
C VAL A 59 33.99 10.22 -4.30
N SER A 60 35.08 9.88 -3.63
CA SER A 60 36.37 10.53 -3.76
C SER A 60 37.35 9.56 -4.42
N CYS A 61 37.96 9.98 -5.53
CA CYS A 61 38.92 9.19 -6.27
C CYS A 61 40.28 9.89 -6.29
N LYS A 62 41.37 9.11 -6.24
CA LYS A 62 42.73 9.64 -6.19
C LYS A 62 43.03 10.51 -7.41
N GLY A 63 43.26 11.80 -7.18
CA GLY A 63 43.56 12.77 -8.24
C GLY A 63 42.33 13.42 -8.90
N VAL A 64 41.11 13.10 -8.45
CA VAL A 64 39.85 13.67 -8.96
C VAL A 64 39.10 14.39 -7.84
N VAL A 65 38.42 15.48 -8.17
CA VAL A 65 37.55 16.21 -7.23
C VAL A 65 36.38 15.31 -6.80
N ASN A 66 35.99 15.37 -5.52
CA ASN A 66 34.87 14.61 -4.98
C ASN A 66 33.59 14.83 -5.81
N LYS A 67 32.96 13.73 -6.25
CA LYS A 67 31.74 13.73 -7.07
C LYS A 67 30.61 13.06 -6.31
N THR A 68 29.41 13.60 -6.43
CA THR A 68 28.20 12.99 -5.89
C THR A 68 27.52 12.15 -6.96
N ILE A 69 27.23 10.90 -6.65
CA ILE A 69 26.50 9.96 -7.49
C ILE A 69 25.13 9.69 -6.88
N THR A 70 24.13 9.50 -7.71
CA THR A 70 22.73 9.35 -7.28
C THR A 70 22.12 8.11 -7.92
N ALA A 71 21.45 7.29 -7.11
CA ALA A 71 20.64 6.17 -7.57
C ALA A 71 19.17 6.47 -7.25
N ALA A 72 18.36 6.64 -8.30
CA ALA A 72 16.93 6.86 -8.16
C ALA A 72 16.16 5.55 -8.06
N PHE A 73 15.17 5.49 -7.16
CA PHE A 73 14.26 4.36 -6.99
C PHE A 73 12.83 4.87 -6.74
N ALA A 74 11.86 4.18 -7.29
CA ALA A 74 10.44 4.53 -7.18
C ALA A 74 9.60 3.26 -7.10
N TYR A 75 8.29 3.39 -6.83
CA TYR A 75 7.37 2.26 -7.00
C TYR A 75 7.52 1.66 -8.42
N PRO A 76 7.68 0.33 -8.59
CA PRO A 76 7.45 -0.73 -7.61
C PRO A 76 8.73 -1.21 -6.87
N PHE A 77 9.62 -0.32 -6.44
CA PHE A 77 10.79 -0.62 -5.60
C PHE A 77 11.71 -1.75 -6.10
N ARG A 78 12.05 -1.67 -7.39
CA ARG A 78 13.07 -2.52 -8.02
C ARG A 78 14.45 -1.90 -7.81
N LEU A 79 15.00 -2.08 -6.62
CA LEU A 79 16.31 -1.52 -6.26
C LEU A 79 17.42 -2.12 -7.13
N ASN A 80 17.29 -3.39 -7.50
CA ASN A 80 18.22 -4.08 -8.41
C ASN A 80 18.35 -3.46 -9.81
N THR A 81 17.52 -2.50 -10.19
CA THR A 81 17.67 -1.73 -11.45
C THR A 81 18.14 -0.29 -11.24
N ALA A 82 18.24 0.16 -9.99
CA ALA A 82 18.73 1.49 -9.65
C ALA A 82 20.26 1.48 -9.65
N VAL A 83 20.84 2.20 -10.61
CA VAL A 83 22.30 2.23 -10.86
C VAL A 83 22.90 3.51 -10.30
N PHE A 84 24.06 3.38 -9.66
CA PHE A 84 24.94 4.51 -9.42
C PHE A 84 25.75 4.81 -10.67
N SER A 85 25.48 5.95 -11.31
CA SER A 85 26.24 6.40 -12.48
C SER A 85 27.71 6.63 -12.13
N ALA A 86 28.61 6.40 -13.09
CA ALA A 86 30.03 6.62 -12.91
C ALA A 86 30.33 8.07 -12.46
N PRO A 87 31.22 8.27 -11.47
CA PRO A 87 31.53 9.60 -10.93
C PRO A 87 32.26 10.49 -11.94
N ASP A 88 32.94 9.93 -12.93
CA ASP A 88 33.72 10.61 -13.96
C ASP A 88 33.75 9.80 -15.28
N PRO A 89 34.13 10.42 -16.41
CA PRO A 89 34.18 9.75 -17.71
C PRO A 89 35.17 8.58 -17.77
N GLU A 90 36.19 8.59 -16.91
CA GLU A 90 37.21 7.55 -16.81
C GLU A 90 36.89 6.50 -15.73
N GLY A 91 35.76 6.60 -15.02
CA GLY A 91 35.35 5.66 -13.99
C GLY A 91 36.42 5.44 -12.91
N CYS A 92 37.00 6.52 -12.39
CA CYS A 92 38.11 6.54 -11.44
C CYS A 92 39.29 5.71 -11.94
N GLY A 93 39.75 6.00 -13.15
CA GLY A 93 40.86 5.28 -13.80
C GLY A 93 40.55 3.81 -14.10
N GLY A 94 39.29 3.50 -14.41
CA GLY A 94 38.80 2.15 -14.73
C GLY A 94 38.51 1.27 -13.51
N THR A 95 38.48 1.83 -12.30
CA THR A 95 38.17 1.08 -11.06
C THR A 95 36.68 1.02 -10.74
N TRP A 96 35.85 1.83 -11.42
CA TRP A 96 34.41 1.88 -11.23
C TRP A 96 33.69 0.84 -12.10
N THR A 97 32.89 -0.01 -11.45
CA THR A 97 31.87 -0.84 -12.11
C THR A 97 30.48 -0.29 -11.83
N ASP A 98 29.50 -0.57 -12.70
CA ASP A 98 28.11 -0.20 -12.45
C ASP A 98 27.57 -0.92 -11.21
N VAL A 99 27.24 -0.15 -10.18
CA VAL A 99 26.76 -0.65 -8.89
C VAL A 99 25.25 -0.49 -8.82
N TYR A 100 24.57 -1.58 -8.51
CA TYR A 100 23.12 -1.63 -8.38
C TYR A 100 22.73 -1.66 -6.89
N LEU A 101 21.60 -1.04 -6.54
CA LEU A 101 21.04 -1.22 -5.20
C LEU A 101 20.57 -2.67 -5.00
N VAL A 102 20.69 -3.18 -3.78
CA VAL A 102 20.38 -4.59 -3.50
C VAL A 102 18.91 -4.76 -3.10
N GLY A 103 18.21 -5.63 -3.84
CA GLY A 103 16.88 -6.11 -3.48
C GLY A 103 15.81 -5.84 -4.53
N ASN A 104 14.77 -6.68 -4.53
CA ASN A 104 13.58 -6.50 -5.33
C ASN A 104 12.34 -6.62 -4.42
N PHE A 105 11.71 -5.48 -4.13
CA PHE A 105 10.55 -5.40 -3.24
C PHE A 105 9.23 -5.15 -3.99
N SER A 106 9.25 -5.36 -5.31
CA SER A 106 8.11 -5.14 -6.21
C SER A 106 6.90 -5.97 -5.86
N SER A 107 7.09 -7.25 -5.51
CA SER A 107 5.98 -8.14 -5.17
C SER A 107 5.20 -7.62 -3.96
N SER A 108 5.89 -7.28 -2.87
CA SER A 108 5.30 -6.75 -1.64
C SER A 108 4.56 -5.44 -1.86
N ALA A 109 5.18 -4.50 -2.58
CA ALA A 109 4.58 -3.20 -2.86
C ALA A 109 3.34 -3.33 -3.76
N GLN A 110 3.45 -4.13 -4.82
CA GLN A 110 2.35 -4.36 -5.76
C GLN A 110 1.18 -5.05 -5.07
N PHE A 111 1.43 -6.06 -4.23
CA PHE A 111 0.38 -6.74 -3.48
C PHE A 111 -0.40 -5.79 -2.56
N PHE A 112 0.31 -4.91 -1.84
CA PHE A 112 -0.33 -3.91 -0.98
C PHE A 112 -1.14 -2.89 -1.78
N VAL A 113 -0.61 -2.39 -2.89
CA VAL A 113 -1.27 -1.40 -3.75
C VAL A 113 -2.47 -1.99 -4.50
N THR A 114 -2.38 -3.24 -4.98
CA THR A 114 -3.51 -3.90 -5.65
C THR A 114 -4.65 -4.16 -4.68
N LEU A 115 -4.36 -4.58 -3.45
CA LEU A 115 -5.38 -4.71 -2.41
C LEU A 115 -6.00 -3.37 -2.03
N ALA A 116 -5.23 -2.27 -2.00
CA ALA A 116 -5.78 -0.93 -1.83
C ALA A 116 -6.80 -0.57 -2.91
N VAL A 117 -6.55 -0.91 -4.17
CA VAL A 117 -7.50 -0.68 -5.27
C VAL A 117 -8.73 -1.57 -5.15
N LEU A 118 -8.57 -2.85 -4.80
CA LEU A 118 -9.70 -3.77 -4.63
C LEU A 118 -10.59 -3.37 -3.45
N ALA A 119 -9.99 -3.01 -2.31
CA ALA A 119 -10.70 -2.48 -1.14
C ALA A 119 -11.47 -1.20 -1.49
N PHE A 120 -10.84 -0.27 -2.22
CA PHE A 120 -11.49 0.95 -2.72
C PHE A 120 -12.74 0.63 -3.54
N LEU A 121 -12.64 -0.27 -4.53
CA LEU A 121 -13.76 -0.64 -5.41
C LEU A 121 -14.88 -1.35 -4.65
N TYR A 122 -14.51 -2.21 -3.70
CA TYR A 122 -15.46 -2.88 -2.84
C TYR A 122 -16.21 -1.90 -1.93
N CYS A 123 -15.51 -0.98 -1.24
CA CYS A 123 -16.17 -0.01 -0.37
C CYS A 123 -17.13 0.89 -1.16
N VAL A 124 -16.77 1.33 -2.37
CA VAL A 124 -17.69 2.09 -3.25
C VAL A 124 -18.93 1.26 -3.58
N THR A 125 -18.76 0.00 -3.98
CA THR A 125 -19.88 -0.89 -4.32
C THR A 125 -20.78 -1.13 -3.10
N ALA A 126 -20.18 -1.44 -1.95
CA ALA A 126 -20.88 -1.64 -0.69
C ALA A 126 -21.67 -0.39 -0.27
N LEU A 127 -21.07 0.81 -0.38
CA LEU A 127 -21.76 2.07 -0.08
C LEU A 127 -22.93 2.34 -1.02
N VAL A 128 -22.80 2.07 -2.33
CA VAL A 128 -23.90 2.23 -3.28
C VAL A 128 -25.06 1.27 -2.96
N VAL A 129 -24.75 0.01 -2.63
CA VAL A 129 -25.77 -0.97 -2.21
C VAL A 129 -26.43 -0.54 -0.90
N TYR A 130 -25.63 -0.10 0.07
CA TYR A 130 -26.11 0.30 1.39
C TYR A 130 -27.02 1.52 1.34
N ILE A 131 -26.59 2.59 0.65
CA ILE A 131 -27.34 3.86 0.57
C ILE A 131 -28.52 3.75 -0.39
N GLY A 132 -28.34 3.05 -1.51
CA GLY A 132 -29.28 3.06 -2.64
C GLY A 132 -30.32 1.94 -2.63
N TYR A 133 -29.99 0.80 -2.02
CA TYR A 133 -30.78 -0.43 -2.05
C TYR A 133 -31.03 -0.99 -0.65
N ASN A 134 -31.06 -0.13 0.39
CA ASN A 134 -31.25 -0.58 1.76
C ASN A 134 -32.51 -1.43 1.97
N HIS A 135 -33.60 -1.10 1.28
CA HIS A 135 -34.84 -1.87 1.37
C HIS A 135 -34.67 -3.33 0.91
N VAL A 136 -33.77 -3.58 -0.06
CA VAL A 136 -33.42 -4.94 -0.53
C VAL A 136 -32.39 -5.58 0.42
N TYR A 137 -31.45 -4.79 0.92
CA TYR A 137 -30.41 -5.22 1.85
C TYR A 137 -31.00 -5.78 3.15
N GLN A 138 -32.02 -5.13 3.71
CA GLN A 138 -32.70 -5.57 4.94
C GLN A 138 -33.67 -6.74 4.72
N GLN A 139 -34.31 -6.84 3.55
CA GLN A 139 -35.27 -7.92 3.28
C GLN A 139 -34.62 -9.27 2.96
N ASN A 140 -33.37 -9.27 2.48
CA ASN A 140 -32.67 -10.47 2.04
C ASN A 140 -31.42 -10.76 2.91
N ASN A 141 -31.53 -11.73 3.83
CA ASN A 141 -30.44 -12.17 4.71
C ASN A 141 -29.15 -12.64 3.98
N LYS A 142 -29.20 -12.87 2.67
CA LYS A 142 -28.03 -13.29 1.86
C LYS A 142 -27.04 -12.15 1.62
N PHE A 143 -27.49 -10.90 1.55
CA PHE A 143 -26.60 -9.76 1.30
C PHE A 143 -25.68 -9.48 2.49
N PRO A 144 -26.17 -9.39 3.74
CA PRO A 144 -25.29 -9.24 4.91
C PRO A 144 -24.29 -10.37 5.07
N LEU A 145 -24.68 -11.61 4.78
CA LEU A 145 -23.79 -12.77 4.89
C LEU A 145 -22.69 -12.78 3.82
N THR A 146 -23.02 -12.30 2.61
CA THR A 146 -22.05 -12.10 1.53
C THR A 146 -21.11 -10.94 1.84
N ASP A 147 -21.63 -9.82 2.38
CA ASP A 147 -20.82 -8.68 2.82
C ASP A 147 -19.82 -9.08 3.91
N LEU A 148 -20.26 -9.92 4.86
CA LEU A 148 -19.42 -10.49 5.90
C LEU A 148 -18.30 -11.35 5.29
N ALA A 149 -18.63 -12.28 4.39
CA ALA A 149 -17.65 -13.16 3.77
C ALA A 149 -16.57 -12.38 3.00
N ILE A 150 -16.98 -11.37 2.21
CA ILE A 150 -16.04 -10.52 1.46
C ILE A 150 -15.22 -9.67 2.43
N SER A 151 -15.83 -9.07 3.46
CA SER A 151 -15.13 -8.27 4.47
C SER A 151 -14.07 -9.09 5.20
N VAL A 152 -14.36 -10.34 5.57
CA VAL A 152 -13.38 -11.24 6.22
C VAL A 152 -12.20 -11.55 5.29
N LEU A 153 -12.45 -11.84 4.01
CA LEU A 153 -11.40 -12.10 3.03
C LEU A 153 -10.51 -10.87 2.82
N ILE A 154 -11.11 -9.69 2.65
CA ILE A 154 -10.35 -8.45 2.49
C ILE A 154 -9.57 -8.14 3.77
N ALA A 155 -10.17 -8.28 4.96
CA ALA A 155 -9.51 -8.05 6.24
C ALA A 155 -8.25 -8.92 6.40
N PHE A 156 -8.35 -10.22 6.10
CA PHE A 156 -7.22 -11.14 6.17
C PHE A 156 -6.12 -10.77 5.17
N LEU A 157 -6.48 -10.55 3.90
CA LEU A 157 -5.50 -10.17 2.88
C LEU A 157 -4.86 -8.81 3.19
N TRP A 158 -5.63 -7.86 3.71
CA TRP A 158 -5.15 -6.55 4.13
C TRP A 158 -4.13 -6.65 5.26
N LEU A 159 -4.42 -7.46 6.28
CA LEU A 159 -3.50 -7.75 7.39
C LEU A 159 -2.17 -8.28 6.85
N VAL A 160 -2.20 -9.34 6.06
CA VAL A 160 -0.98 -9.97 5.51
C VAL A 160 -0.20 -8.96 4.66
N SER A 161 -0.89 -8.22 3.79
CA SER A 161 -0.26 -7.23 2.91
C SER A 161 0.40 -6.09 3.68
N THR A 162 -0.22 -5.62 4.76
CA THR A 162 0.31 -4.52 5.59
C THR A 162 1.60 -4.94 6.29
N PHE A 163 1.66 -6.16 6.86
CA PHE A 163 2.87 -6.67 7.50
C PHE A 163 3.99 -6.94 6.49
N VAL A 164 3.66 -7.54 5.35
CA VAL A 164 4.64 -7.79 4.26
C VAL A 164 5.18 -6.46 3.73
N TRP A 165 4.33 -5.44 3.58
CA TRP A 165 4.76 -4.10 3.19
C TRP A 165 5.62 -3.42 4.26
N ALA A 166 5.24 -3.51 5.54
CA ALA A 166 6.04 -2.96 6.64
C ALA A 166 7.44 -3.56 6.68
N LYS A 167 7.57 -4.88 6.49
CA LYS A 167 8.86 -5.56 6.40
C LYS A 167 9.65 -5.12 5.16
N ALA A 168 9.01 -5.07 3.99
CA ALA A 168 9.65 -4.62 2.76
C ALA A 168 10.17 -3.17 2.89
N LEU A 169 9.41 -2.28 3.53
CA LEU A 169 9.86 -0.91 3.78
C LEU A 169 11.07 -0.85 4.72
N ALA A 170 11.11 -1.68 5.76
CA ALA A 170 12.28 -1.78 6.63
C ALA A 170 13.53 -2.21 5.84
N ASP A 171 13.37 -3.20 4.97
CA ASP A 171 14.47 -3.67 4.12
C ASP A 171 14.90 -2.63 3.09
N ILE A 172 13.96 -1.88 2.49
CA ILE A 172 14.29 -0.77 1.58
C ILE A 172 15.14 0.28 2.31
N LYS A 173 14.81 0.65 3.56
CA LYS A 173 15.60 1.61 4.34
C LYS A 173 17.03 1.12 4.60
N VAL A 174 17.19 -0.17 4.86
CA VAL A 174 18.52 -0.78 5.06
C VAL A 174 19.29 -0.84 3.72
N SER A 175 18.62 -1.21 2.64
CA SER A 175 19.21 -1.29 1.29
C SER A 175 19.47 0.05 0.61
N THR A 176 19.02 1.17 1.17
CA THR A 176 19.22 2.53 0.62
C THR A 176 20.01 3.44 1.54
N GLY A 177 20.31 2.97 2.77
CA GLY A 177 21.04 3.71 3.79
C GLY A 177 22.56 3.52 3.72
N ALA A 178 23.27 3.97 4.75
CA ALA A 178 24.74 3.89 4.82
C ALA A 178 25.30 2.46 4.79
N SER A 179 24.48 1.45 5.12
CA SER A 179 24.82 0.02 5.07
C SER A 179 25.14 -0.50 3.67
N ILE A 180 24.90 0.27 2.61
CA ILE A 180 25.26 -0.13 1.24
C ILE A 180 26.77 -0.03 0.97
N ILE A 181 27.48 0.90 1.62
CA ILE A 181 28.89 1.21 1.31
C ILE A 181 29.79 -0.04 1.38
N PRO A 182 29.71 -0.91 2.40
CA PRO A 182 30.53 -2.11 2.47
C PRO A 182 30.23 -3.14 1.37
N GLY A 183 29.07 -3.05 0.71
CA GLY A 183 28.69 -3.94 -0.39
C GLY A 183 29.25 -3.50 -1.74
N ILE A 184 29.82 -2.29 -1.85
CA ILE A 184 30.33 -1.74 -3.10
C ILE A 184 31.82 -2.07 -3.24
N GLU A 185 32.17 -2.95 -4.16
CA GLU A 185 33.57 -3.34 -4.40
C GLU A 185 34.42 -2.17 -4.91
N SER A 186 33.86 -1.31 -5.75
CA SER A 186 34.51 -0.08 -6.24
C SER A 186 34.93 0.87 -5.10
N CYS A 187 34.24 0.82 -3.96
CA CYS A 187 34.54 1.63 -2.78
C CYS A 187 35.63 1.01 -1.88
N LYS A 188 36.01 -0.26 -2.12
CA LYS A 188 37.12 -0.94 -1.44
C LYS A 188 38.42 -0.87 -2.25
N ALA A 189 38.36 -0.40 -3.49
CA ALA A 189 39.51 -0.28 -4.36
C ALA A 189 40.54 0.72 -3.78
N PRO A 190 41.84 0.44 -3.92
CA PRO A 190 42.89 1.33 -3.41
C PRO A 190 42.84 2.67 -4.15
N GLY A 191 42.59 3.75 -3.42
CA GLY A 191 42.51 5.12 -3.96
C GLY A 191 41.10 5.64 -4.21
N THR A 192 40.06 4.89 -3.83
CA THR A 192 38.65 5.33 -3.87
C THR A 192 38.06 5.29 -2.46
N THR A 193 37.39 6.35 -2.03
CA THR A 193 36.60 6.37 -0.77
C THR A 193 35.17 6.80 -1.05
N CYS A 194 34.23 6.15 -0.36
CA CYS A 194 32.80 6.42 -0.51
C CYS A 194 32.20 6.82 0.82
N HIS A 195 31.45 7.92 0.82
CA HIS A 195 30.73 8.43 1.98
C HIS A 195 29.24 8.51 1.67
N PHE A 196 28.41 8.06 2.61
CA PHE A 196 26.96 8.19 2.51
C PHE A 196 26.60 9.65 2.75
N LEU A 197 25.90 10.26 1.79
CA LEU A 197 25.55 11.67 1.90
C LEU A 197 24.12 11.82 2.43
N SER A 198 23.15 11.34 1.66
CA SER A 198 21.74 11.44 2.03
C SER A 198 20.87 10.46 1.26
N VAL A 199 19.69 10.16 1.82
CA VAL A 199 18.61 9.44 1.14
C VAL A 199 17.34 10.29 1.24
N THR A 200 16.50 10.26 0.20
CA THR A 200 15.20 10.92 0.23
C THR A 200 14.39 10.47 1.45
N ARG A 201 13.76 11.43 2.14
CA ARG A 201 12.96 11.14 3.34
C ARG A 201 11.83 10.18 2.99
N MET A 202 11.87 8.98 3.58
CA MET A 202 10.84 7.94 3.42
C MET A 202 9.64 8.14 4.35
N GLY A 203 9.37 9.37 4.79
CA GLY A 203 8.28 9.68 5.72
C GLY A 203 6.92 9.29 5.16
N ILE A 204 6.70 9.52 3.86
CA ILE A 204 5.46 9.16 3.16
C ILE A 204 5.22 7.64 3.17
N LEU A 205 6.28 6.83 3.02
CA LEU A 205 6.18 5.38 3.09
C LEU A 205 5.88 4.89 4.52
N ASN A 206 6.42 5.55 5.54
CA ASN A 206 6.07 5.24 6.94
C ASN A 206 4.59 5.53 7.20
N VAL A 207 4.10 6.65 6.69
CA VAL A 207 2.69 7.03 6.77
C VAL A 207 1.81 5.99 6.06
N SER A 208 2.25 5.41 4.94
CA SER A 208 1.51 4.34 4.26
C SER A 208 1.35 3.09 5.13
N VAL A 209 2.37 2.71 5.91
CA VAL A 209 2.30 1.59 6.86
C VAL A 209 1.34 1.91 8.00
N VAL A 210 1.40 3.12 8.56
CA VAL A 210 0.48 3.56 9.62
C VAL A 210 -0.97 3.52 9.14
N PHE A 211 -1.27 4.05 7.95
CA PHE A 211 -2.61 3.94 7.38
C PHE A 211 -3.01 2.50 7.10
N GLY A 212 -2.09 1.64 6.66
CA GLY A 212 -2.34 0.20 6.52
C GLY A 212 -2.78 -0.45 7.83
N LEU A 213 -2.09 -0.16 8.93
CA LEU A 213 -2.42 -0.68 10.27
C LEU A 213 -3.73 -0.12 10.82
N LEU A 214 -3.99 1.18 10.64
CA LEU A 214 -5.27 1.79 11.03
C LEU A 214 -6.43 1.17 10.24
N ASN A 215 -6.25 0.95 8.94
CA ASN A 215 -7.27 0.32 8.10
C ASN A 215 -7.52 -1.14 8.49
N MET A 216 -6.49 -1.86 8.95
CA MET A 216 -6.66 -3.21 9.51
C MET A 216 -7.60 -3.22 10.72
N VAL A 217 -7.51 -2.23 11.62
CA VAL A 217 -8.41 -2.10 12.77
C VAL A 217 -9.84 -1.82 12.32
N LEU A 218 -10.01 -0.98 11.29
CA LEU A 218 -11.34 -0.71 10.71
C LEU A 218 -11.95 -1.97 10.12
N TRP A 219 -11.19 -2.74 9.33
CA TRP A 219 -11.65 -4.02 8.77
C TRP A 219 -12.08 -5.01 9.85
N ALA A 220 -11.31 -5.12 10.95
CA ALA A 220 -11.69 -5.97 12.08
C ALA A 220 -12.98 -5.46 12.76
N GLY A 221 -13.12 -4.15 12.93
CA GLY A 221 -14.32 -3.52 13.46
C GLY A 221 -15.55 -3.73 12.57
N ASN A 222 -15.40 -3.59 11.26
CA ASN A 222 -16.44 -3.84 10.26
C ASN A 222 -16.91 -5.31 10.31
N VAL A 223 -15.98 -6.27 10.29
CA VAL A 223 -16.33 -7.70 10.44
C VAL A 223 -17.08 -7.96 11.74
N TRP A 224 -16.65 -7.36 12.85
CA TRP A 224 -17.32 -7.50 14.14
C TRP A 224 -18.74 -6.91 14.15
N LEU A 225 -18.91 -5.72 13.58
CA LEU A 225 -20.22 -5.05 13.48
C LEU A 225 -21.19 -5.88 12.62
N VAL A 226 -20.77 -6.31 11.44
CA VAL A 226 -21.60 -7.15 10.56
C VAL A 226 -21.91 -8.49 11.25
N TYR A 227 -20.95 -9.11 11.93
CA TYR A 227 -21.18 -10.36 12.66
C TYR A 227 -22.24 -10.21 13.77
N LYS A 228 -22.26 -9.08 14.47
CA LYS A 228 -23.27 -8.79 15.51
C LYS A 228 -24.67 -8.58 14.91
N ASP A 229 -24.76 -7.85 13.79
CA ASP A 229 -26.04 -7.50 13.16
C ASP A 229 -26.64 -8.65 12.36
N THR A 230 -25.79 -9.52 11.78
CA THR A 230 -26.25 -10.78 11.22
C THR A 230 -26.66 -11.66 12.39
N ASN A 231 -27.94 -12.07 12.48
CA ASN A 231 -28.52 -12.91 13.54
C ASN A 231 -27.78 -14.26 13.83
N LEU A 232 -26.56 -14.49 13.34
CA LEU A 232 -25.69 -15.62 13.65
C LEU A 232 -25.46 -15.80 15.16
N HIS A 233 -25.35 -14.72 15.93
CA HIS A 233 -25.25 -14.81 17.39
C HIS A 233 -26.53 -15.42 18.00
N ASN A 234 -27.70 -14.99 17.53
CA ASN A 234 -29.00 -15.53 17.95
C ASN A 234 -29.28 -16.94 17.39
N GLN A 235 -28.67 -17.33 16.27
CA GLN A 235 -28.74 -18.69 15.74
C GLN A 235 -27.78 -19.64 16.46
N TRP A 236 -26.55 -19.21 16.76
CA TRP A 236 -25.59 -20.01 17.54
C TRP A 236 -26.10 -20.24 18.96
N ASN A 237 -26.63 -19.21 19.63
CA ASN A 237 -27.26 -19.35 20.95
C ASN A 237 -28.46 -20.32 20.92
N ARG A 238 -29.28 -20.28 19.85
CA ARG A 238 -30.38 -21.24 19.67
C ARG A 238 -29.92 -22.67 19.35
N ILE A 239 -28.78 -22.85 18.71
CA ILE A 239 -28.18 -24.17 18.43
C ILE A 239 -27.49 -24.72 19.70
N SER A 240 -26.92 -23.87 20.55
CA SER A 240 -26.38 -24.29 21.85
C SER A 240 -27.46 -24.59 22.90
N GLU A 241 -28.67 -24.06 22.73
CA GLU A 241 -29.84 -24.36 23.56
C GLU A 241 -30.72 -25.50 23.02
N SER A 242 -30.42 -26.06 21.84
CA SER A 242 -31.10 -27.28 21.39
C SER A 242 -30.51 -28.50 22.13
N PRO A 243 -31.32 -29.27 22.88
CA PRO A 243 -30.88 -30.39 23.70
C PRO A 243 -30.37 -31.59 22.89
#